data_AF-A0AAU5JUW5-F1
#
_entry.id   AF-A0AAU5JUW5-F1
#
_cell.length_a   1.000
_cell.length_b   1.000
_cell.length_c   1.000
_cell.angle_alpha   90.00
_cell.angle_beta   90.00
_cell.angle_gamma   90.00
#
_symmetry.space_group_name_H-M   'P 1'
#
loop_
_entity.id
_entity.type
_entity.pdbx_description
1 polymer ?
#
loop_
_entity_poly.entity_id
_entity_poly.type
_entity_poly.pdbx_seq_one_letter_code
_entity_poly.pdbx_strand_id
1 'polypeptide(L)'
;MTTPTLPDTALTAAADLRAIREQWGDLLDAIEQRPADQWPPVDNIREVLAAPVTDDEPSVGRLPLVLRQHPAPANLDALDAAVETEREIFTACDTIASYYQRPVRFTATAQRGRHRYQPDPADRDDPNRWTPVTTQGAVLAPGSRRYGLHWAAVWLEGRAKGEQHDGLFSSLDDSALHEIAHVARTARRRVERALARAGRRTDLADPCPWCRGLLLARTVPGGEPSVTCDTGEPCTAPVALDRGRRVWRGADLAALWAALDSARAKAA
;
A
#
# COMPACT_ATOMS: atom_id res chain seq x y z
N MET A 1 8.60 -16.60 32.20
CA MET A 1 7.55 -16.56 31.17
C MET A 1 8.20 -16.11 29.87
N THR A 2 8.45 -17.05 28.97
CA THR A 2 9.09 -16.77 27.68
C THR A 2 8.01 -16.21 26.76
N THR A 3 8.14 -14.95 26.34
CA THR A 3 7.26 -14.37 25.32
C THR A 3 7.37 -15.24 24.07
N PRO A 4 6.28 -15.83 23.55
CA PRO A 4 6.37 -16.62 22.34
C PRO A 4 6.81 -15.69 21.20
N THR A 5 7.98 -15.95 20.64
CA THR A 5 8.48 -15.23 19.46
C THR A 5 7.59 -15.60 18.27
N LEU A 6 7.02 -14.59 17.62
CA LEU A 6 6.21 -14.80 16.41
C LEU A 6 7.06 -15.38 15.27
N PRO A 7 6.48 -16.24 14.41
CA PRO A 7 7.20 -16.74 13.24
C PRO A 7 7.51 -15.61 12.26
N ASP A 8 8.63 -15.72 11.53
CA ASP A 8 9.07 -14.70 10.56
C ASP A 8 8.02 -14.42 9.48
N THR A 9 7.23 -15.43 9.10
CA THR A 9 6.13 -15.29 8.14
C THR A 9 5.03 -14.37 8.65
N ALA A 10 4.68 -14.46 9.94
CA ALA A 10 3.71 -13.58 10.59
C ALA A 10 4.23 -12.13 10.65
N LEU A 11 5.50 -11.94 11.02
CA LEU A 11 6.12 -10.61 11.07
C LEU A 11 6.18 -9.96 9.67
N THR A 12 6.52 -10.75 8.66
CA THR A 12 6.57 -10.28 7.27
C THR A 12 5.18 -9.91 6.75
N ALA A 13 4.18 -10.76 7.00
CA ALA A 13 2.78 -10.47 6.64
C ALA A 13 2.29 -9.18 7.29
N ALA A 14 2.56 -9.00 8.59
CA ALA A 14 2.19 -7.79 9.32
C ALA A 14 2.88 -6.53 8.76
N ALA A 15 4.15 -6.63 8.37
CA ALA A 15 4.88 -5.53 7.75
C ALA A 15 4.31 -5.17 6.36
N ASP A 16 3.98 -6.17 5.55
CA ASP A 16 3.37 -5.96 4.23
C ASP A 16 1.98 -5.33 4.33
N LEU A 17 1.13 -5.79 5.26
CA LEU A 17 -0.20 -5.22 5.52
C LEU A 17 -0.12 -3.77 6.03
N ARG A 18 0.87 -3.47 6.90
CA ARG A 18 1.11 -2.10 7.35
C ARG A 18 1.54 -1.19 6.20
N ALA A 19 2.46 -1.65 5.37
CA ALA A 19 2.91 -0.89 4.20
C ALA A 19 1.75 -0.57 3.25
N ILE A 20 0.85 -1.52 3.00
CA ILE A 20 -0.37 -1.27 2.21
C ILE A 20 -1.21 -0.16 2.84
N ARG A 21 -1.45 -0.20 4.16
CA ARG A 21 -2.25 0.82 4.87
C ARG A 21 -1.64 2.21 4.77
N GLU A 22 -0.32 2.31 4.90
CA GLU A 22 0.41 3.58 4.81
C GLU A 22 0.37 4.15 3.40
N GLN A 23 0.48 3.30 2.38
CA GLN A 23 0.50 3.69 0.97
C GLN A 23 -0.90 3.87 0.36
N TRP A 24 -1.95 3.47 1.07
CA TRP A 24 -3.31 3.45 0.52
C TRP A 24 -3.82 4.84 0.16
N GLY A 25 -3.53 5.85 0.98
CA GLY A 25 -3.86 7.25 0.68
C GLY A 25 -3.22 7.71 -0.62
N ASP A 26 -1.91 7.50 -0.76
CA ASP A 26 -1.17 7.83 -1.98
C ASP A 26 -1.74 7.14 -3.22
N LEU A 27 -2.20 5.89 -3.09
CA LEU A 27 -2.81 5.15 -4.20
C LEU A 27 -4.16 5.75 -4.60
N LEU A 28 -4.99 6.13 -3.64
CA LEU A 28 -6.26 6.79 -3.93
C LEU A 28 -6.04 8.16 -4.58
N ASP A 29 -5.08 8.94 -4.09
CA ASP A 29 -4.69 10.21 -4.70
C ASP A 29 -4.16 10.01 -6.15
N ALA A 30 -3.43 8.92 -6.38
CA ALA A 30 -2.92 8.59 -7.72
C ALA A 30 -4.02 8.28 -8.73
N ILE A 31 -5.23 7.83 -8.30
CA ILE A 31 -6.37 7.59 -9.20
C ILE A 31 -6.83 8.90 -9.85
N GLU A 32 -6.85 9.99 -9.08
CA GLU A 32 -7.29 11.31 -9.53
C GLU A 32 -6.22 12.04 -10.37
N GLN A 33 -4.99 11.52 -10.38
CA GLN A 33 -3.87 12.11 -11.11
C GLN A 33 -3.72 11.48 -12.49
N ARG A 34 -3.27 12.29 -13.47
CA ARG A 34 -2.79 11.75 -14.74
C ARG A 34 -1.55 10.89 -14.46
N PRO A 35 -1.39 9.70 -15.09
CA PRO A 35 -0.16 8.93 -14.99
C PRO A 35 1.04 9.80 -15.34
N ALA A 36 1.98 9.98 -14.40
CA ALA A 36 3.16 10.79 -14.63
C ALA A 36 4.21 10.01 -15.44
N ASP A 37 4.62 10.56 -16.58
CA ASP A 37 5.64 9.93 -17.42
C ASP A 37 7.02 9.85 -16.73
N GLN A 38 7.29 10.62 -15.67
CA GLN A 38 8.56 10.64 -14.92
C GLN A 38 8.37 10.93 -13.40
N TRP A 39 9.29 10.43 -12.57
CA TRP A 39 9.39 10.69 -11.12
C TRP A 39 10.82 11.14 -10.78
N PRO A 40 11.07 12.01 -9.77
CA PRO A 40 10.10 12.73 -8.94
C PRO A 40 9.31 13.78 -9.74
N PRO A 41 8.14 14.22 -9.26
CA PRO A 41 7.37 15.27 -9.90
C PRO A 41 8.22 16.54 -9.83
N VAL A 42 8.71 16.99 -10.98
CA VAL A 42 9.58 18.18 -11.09
C VAL A 42 8.75 19.46 -10.87
N ASP A 43 7.42 19.36 -10.95
CA ASP A 43 6.51 20.49 -11.09
C ASP A 43 5.89 21.00 -9.77
N ASN A 44 6.04 20.27 -8.66
CA ASN A 44 5.26 20.50 -7.43
C ASN A 44 5.68 21.71 -6.56
N ILE A 45 6.65 22.53 -6.95
CA ILE A 45 7.00 23.76 -6.21
C ILE A 45 6.59 25.03 -6.96
N ARG A 46 6.48 25.00 -8.28
CA ARG A 46 6.17 26.19 -9.09
C ARG A 46 4.69 26.34 -9.43
N GLU A 47 3.98 25.24 -9.69
CA GLU A 47 2.56 25.32 -10.10
C GLU A 47 1.63 25.72 -8.96
N VAL A 48 1.96 25.36 -7.71
CA VAL A 48 1.21 25.78 -6.51
C VAL A 48 1.25 27.30 -6.30
N LEU A 49 2.21 28.01 -6.89
CA LEU A 49 2.36 29.46 -6.76
C LEU A 49 1.80 30.27 -7.94
N ALA A 50 1.32 29.62 -9.01
CA ALA A 50 1.11 30.28 -10.31
C ALA A 50 -0.27 30.08 -10.97
N ALA A 51 -1.28 29.53 -10.30
CA ALA A 51 -2.59 29.32 -10.93
C ALA A 51 -3.51 30.55 -10.82
N PRO A 52 -3.76 31.33 -11.91
CA PRO A 52 -5.00 32.07 -12.06
C PRO A 52 -6.13 31.12 -12.49
N VAL A 53 -7.29 31.25 -11.86
CA VAL A 53 -8.53 30.57 -12.24
C VAL A 53 -8.98 31.11 -13.59
N THR A 54 -8.92 30.27 -14.65
CA THR A 54 -9.57 30.56 -15.93
C THR A 54 -10.89 29.82 -16.01
N ASP A 55 -11.97 30.60 -16.01
CA ASP A 55 -13.34 30.20 -16.34
C ASP A 55 -13.43 30.05 -17.86
N ASP A 56 -13.64 28.83 -18.37
CA ASP A 56 -13.92 28.58 -19.80
C ASP A 56 -15.19 27.72 -19.93
N GLU A 57 -16.27 28.34 -20.41
CA GLU A 57 -17.49 27.64 -20.83
C GLU A 57 -17.25 26.83 -22.11
N PRO A 58 -17.77 25.59 -22.23
CA PRO A 58 -17.58 24.80 -23.45
C PRO A 58 -18.61 25.14 -24.53
N SER A 59 -18.17 25.77 -25.63
CA SER A 59 -18.96 25.86 -26.86
C SER A 59 -18.97 24.52 -27.60
N VAL A 60 -20.16 23.94 -27.81
CA VAL A 60 -20.34 22.64 -28.48
C VAL A 60 -20.39 22.83 -30.00
N GLY A 61 -19.26 22.64 -30.68
CA GLY A 61 -19.18 22.46 -32.13
C GLY A 61 -18.97 20.99 -32.48
N ARG A 62 -19.82 20.42 -33.35
CA ARG A 62 -19.67 19.05 -33.87
C ARG A 62 -18.39 18.96 -34.72
N LEU A 63 -17.32 18.41 -34.15
CA LEU A 63 -16.12 18.01 -34.87
C LEU A 63 -16.15 16.52 -35.26
N PRO A 64 -15.49 16.13 -36.37
CA PRO A 64 -15.43 14.75 -36.83
C PRO A 64 -14.76 13.86 -35.78
N LEU A 65 -15.31 12.66 -35.56
CA LEU A 65 -14.79 11.64 -34.64
C LEU A 65 -13.45 11.10 -35.14
N VAL A 66 -12.38 11.87 -34.93
CA VAL A 66 -11.03 11.32 -34.88
C VAL A 66 -10.89 10.70 -33.50
N LEU A 67 -10.61 9.40 -33.43
CA LEU A 67 -10.17 8.72 -32.21
C LEU A 67 -8.85 9.34 -31.74
N ARG A 68 -8.93 10.52 -31.12
CA ARG A 68 -7.84 11.04 -30.30
C ARG A 68 -7.78 10.12 -29.10
N GLN A 69 -6.64 9.45 -28.94
CA GLN A 69 -6.23 8.87 -27.66
C GLN A 69 -6.06 10.03 -26.69
N HIS A 70 -7.18 10.51 -26.14
CA HIS A 70 -7.15 11.33 -24.95
C HIS A 70 -6.83 10.36 -23.81
N PRO A 71 -5.64 10.43 -23.19
CA PRO A 71 -5.38 9.63 -22.00
C PRO A 71 -6.47 9.97 -20.98
N ALA A 72 -7.06 8.94 -20.40
CA ALA A 72 -8.16 9.09 -19.45
C ALA A 72 -7.74 10.09 -18.35
N PRO A 73 -8.65 10.98 -17.90
CA PRO A 73 -8.33 11.93 -16.84
C PRO A 73 -7.96 11.23 -15.51
N ALA A 74 -8.27 9.94 -15.36
CA ALA A 74 -7.94 9.11 -14.19
C ALA A 74 -6.89 8.04 -14.53
N ASN A 75 -6.01 7.75 -13.57
CA ASN A 75 -5.05 6.65 -13.65
C ASN A 75 -5.77 5.31 -13.44
N LEU A 76 -6.13 4.66 -14.55
CA LEU A 76 -6.84 3.37 -14.52
C LEU A 76 -5.99 2.26 -13.89
N ASP A 77 -4.65 2.31 -14.04
CA ASP A 77 -3.78 1.31 -13.41
C ASP A 77 -3.82 1.43 -11.87
N ALA A 78 -3.89 2.66 -11.35
CA ALA A 78 -4.06 2.89 -9.91
C ALA A 78 -5.44 2.43 -9.42
N LEU A 79 -6.49 2.69 -10.22
CA LEU A 79 -7.84 2.26 -9.90
C LEU A 79 -7.97 0.73 -9.89
N ASP A 80 -7.47 0.05 -10.92
CA ASP A 80 -7.46 -1.41 -11.02
C ASP A 80 -6.65 -2.01 -9.86
N ALA A 81 -5.50 -1.42 -9.54
CA ALA A 81 -4.69 -1.85 -8.42
C ALA A 81 -5.41 -1.71 -7.06
N ALA A 82 -6.16 -0.62 -6.87
CA ALA A 82 -6.97 -0.40 -5.68
C ALA A 82 -8.10 -1.44 -5.59
N VAL A 83 -8.90 -1.61 -6.64
CA VAL A 83 -10.04 -2.55 -6.65
C VAL A 83 -9.58 -3.99 -6.45
N GLU A 84 -8.52 -4.42 -7.13
CA GLU A 84 -7.97 -5.77 -6.97
C GLU A 84 -7.44 -6.01 -5.56
N THR A 85 -6.67 -5.05 -5.02
CA THR A 85 -6.12 -5.16 -3.66
C THR A 85 -7.23 -5.22 -2.61
N GLU A 86 -8.25 -4.38 -2.73
CA GLU A 86 -9.41 -4.40 -1.85
C GLU A 86 -10.14 -5.74 -1.90
N ARG A 87 -10.40 -6.23 -3.11
CA ARG A 87 -11.07 -7.52 -3.29
C ARG A 87 -10.29 -8.67 -2.66
N GLU A 88 -8.98 -8.73 -2.88
CA GLU A 88 -8.12 -9.80 -2.34
C GLU A 88 -8.05 -9.75 -0.82
N ILE A 89 -7.82 -8.58 -0.23
CA ILE A 89 -7.72 -8.43 1.22
C ILE A 89 -9.07 -8.76 1.89
N PHE A 90 -10.19 -8.27 1.35
CA PHE A 90 -11.50 -8.66 1.88
C PHE A 90 -11.81 -10.14 1.74
N THR A 91 -11.40 -10.77 0.63
CA THR A 91 -11.57 -12.22 0.43
C THR A 91 -10.72 -13.02 1.42
N ALA A 92 -9.50 -12.55 1.72
CA ALA A 92 -8.66 -13.14 2.76
C ALA A 92 -9.31 -13.00 4.14
N CYS A 93 -9.86 -11.83 4.49
CA CYS A 93 -10.59 -11.65 5.74
C CYS A 93 -11.80 -12.58 5.85
N ASP A 94 -12.63 -12.69 4.80
CA ASP A 94 -13.79 -13.60 4.78
C ASP A 94 -13.38 -15.06 4.95
N THR A 95 -12.31 -15.48 4.25
CA THR A 95 -11.75 -16.83 4.35
C THR A 95 -11.29 -17.12 5.77
N ILE A 96 -10.43 -16.26 6.33
CA ILE A 96 -9.90 -16.45 7.68
C ILE A 96 -11.01 -16.41 8.73
N ALA A 97 -11.98 -15.50 8.61
CA ALA A 97 -13.11 -15.45 9.50
C ALA A 97 -13.97 -16.72 9.41
N SER A 98 -14.16 -17.27 8.22
CA SER A 98 -14.98 -18.48 8.04
C SER A 98 -14.38 -19.71 8.70
N TYR A 99 -13.04 -19.83 8.74
CA TYR A 99 -12.35 -21.00 9.29
C TYR A 99 -11.87 -20.84 10.73
N TYR A 100 -11.42 -19.65 11.13
CA TYR A 100 -10.73 -19.43 12.41
C TYR A 100 -11.46 -18.52 13.38
N GLN A 101 -12.57 -17.89 12.96
CA GLN A 101 -13.42 -17.14 13.88
C GLN A 101 -14.55 -18.03 14.39
N ARG A 102 -14.72 -18.08 15.71
CA ARG A 102 -15.81 -18.80 16.35
C ARG A 102 -17.17 -18.30 15.84
N PRO A 103 -18.13 -19.18 15.54
CA PRO A 103 -19.51 -18.77 15.24
C PRO A 103 -20.13 -17.95 16.37
N VAL A 104 -21.10 -17.08 16.04
CA VAL A 104 -21.83 -16.28 17.04
C VAL A 104 -22.53 -17.20 18.05
N ARG A 105 -22.40 -16.88 19.35
CA ARG A 105 -23.06 -17.57 20.47
C ARG A 105 -24.56 -17.37 20.37
N PHE A 106 -25.31 -18.36 20.86
CA PHE A 106 -26.75 -18.27 20.99
C PHE A 106 -27.11 -18.28 22.47
N THR A 107 -27.98 -17.36 22.86
CA THR A 107 -28.54 -17.29 24.21
C THR A 107 -30.00 -17.70 24.17
N ALA A 108 -30.43 -18.46 25.19
CA ALA A 108 -31.83 -18.81 25.35
C ALA A 108 -32.57 -17.60 25.92
N THR A 109 -33.48 -17.04 25.14
CA THR A 109 -34.37 -15.95 25.57
C THR A 109 -35.75 -16.54 25.86
N ALA A 110 -36.29 -16.25 27.04
CA ALA A 110 -37.65 -16.64 27.39
C ALA A 110 -38.62 -15.55 26.91
N GLN A 111 -39.42 -15.85 25.88
CA GLN A 111 -40.44 -14.94 25.38
C GLN A 111 -41.79 -15.65 25.41
N ARG A 112 -42.75 -15.10 26.18
CA ARG A 112 -44.12 -15.64 26.33
C ARG A 112 -44.14 -17.14 26.72
N GLY A 113 -43.30 -17.53 27.67
CA GLY A 113 -43.26 -18.92 28.18
C GLY A 113 -42.62 -19.95 27.23
N ARG A 114 -42.04 -19.52 26.10
CA ARG A 114 -41.26 -20.38 25.21
C ARG A 114 -39.78 -19.94 25.21
N HIS A 115 -38.87 -20.91 25.27
CA HIS A 115 -37.45 -20.67 25.08
C HIS A 115 -37.15 -20.58 23.58
N ARG A 116 -36.58 -19.45 23.14
CA ARG A 116 -36.07 -19.28 21.79
C ARG A 116 -34.57 -19.01 21.86
N TYR A 117 -33.80 -19.80 21.13
CA TYR A 117 -32.38 -19.51 20.93
C TYR A 117 -32.27 -18.34 19.95
N GLN A 118 -31.66 -17.25 20.39
CA GLN A 118 -31.37 -16.09 19.56
C GLN A 118 -29.86 -15.84 19.58
N PRO A 119 -29.27 -15.31 18.49
CA PRO A 119 -27.88 -14.87 18.50
C PRO A 119 -27.67 -13.87 19.63
N ASP A 120 -26.63 -14.06 20.42
CA ASP A 120 -26.22 -13.13 21.47
C ASP A 120 -25.83 -11.78 20.83
N PRO A 121 -26.57 -10.68 21.09
CA PRO A 121 -26.26 -9.39 20.48
C PRO A 121 -24.86 -8.89 20.80
N ALA A 122 -24.36 -9.14 22.01
CA ALA A 122 -23.04 -8.67 22.43
C ALA A 122 -21.91 -9.38 21.66
N ASP A 123 -22.06 -10.68 21.38
CA ASP A 123 -21.09 -11.45 20.59
C ASP A 123 -21.25 -11.24 19.08
N ARG A 124 -22.49 -11.01 18.62
CA ARG A 124 -22.78 -10.69 17.22
C ARG A 124 -22.19 -9.34 16.82
N ASP A 125 -22.35 -8.34 17.70
CA ASP A 125 -21.97 -6.95 17.45
C ASP A 125 -20.57 -6.61 18.02
N ASP A 126 -19.78 -7.64 18.39
CA ASP A 126 -18.40 -7.49 18.85
C ASP A 126 -17.55 -6.76 17.78
N PRO A 127 -16.93 -5.61 18.11
CA PRO A 127 -16.14 -4.85 17.14
C PRO A 127 -14.92 -5.60 16.61
N ASN A 128 -14.42 -6.61 17.33
CA ASN A 128 -13.29 -7.44 16.90
C ASN A 128 -13.70 -8.51 15.89
N ARG A 129 -15.00 -8.77 15.74
CA ARG A 129 -15.54 -9.77 14.82
C ARG A 129 -15.51 -9.25 13.39
N TRP A 130 -14.94 -10.04 12.49
CA TRP A 130 -15.16 -9.84 11.07
C TRP A 130 -16.53 -10.41 10.67
N THR A 131 -17.36 -9.56 10.10
CA THR A 131 -18.69 -9.88 9.60
C THR A 131 -18.65 -9.86 8.07
N PRO A 132 -18.80 -11.01 7.41
CA PRO A 132 -18.80 -11.07 5.95
C PRO A 132 -20.01 -10.36 5.38
N VAL A 133 -19.97 -10.08 4.08
CA VAL A 133 -21.13 -9.52 3.36
C VAL A 133 -22.28 -10.52 3.45
N THR A 134 -23.46 -10.04 3.85
CA THR A 134 -24.67 -10.86 3.91
C THR A 134 -25.77 -10.24 3.08
N THR A 135 -26.68 -11.09 2.60
CA THR A 135 -27.92 -10.65 1.96
C THR A 135 -29.06 -10.74 2.97
N GLN A 136 -29.71 -9.61 3.25
CA GLN A 136 -30.96 -9.58 4.00
C GLN A 136 -32.09 -9.22 3.04
N GLY A 137 -32.74 -10.25 2.50
CA GLY A 137 -33.72 -10.08 1.43
C GLY A 137 -33.06 -9.54 0.17
N ALA A 138 -33.56 -8.40 -0.34
CA ALA A 138 -33.01 -7.71 -1.52
C ALA A 138 -31.85 -6.75 -1.20
N VAL A 139 -31.48 -6.58 0.08
CA VAL A 139 -30.47 -5.60 0.50
C VAL A 139 -29.15 -6.30 0.81
N LEU A 140 -28.06 -5.82 0.22
CA LEU A 140 -26.70 -6.21 0.56
C LEU A 140 -26.26 -5.44 1.81
N ALA A 141 -26.00 -6.17 2.89
CA ALA A 141 -25.37 -5.64 4.09
C ALA A 141 -23.85 -5.82 3.96
N PRO A 142 -23.05 -4.73 3.86
CA PRO A 142 -21.61 -4.83 3.60
C PRO A 142 -20.80 -5.44 4.77
N GLY A 143 -21.40 -5.61 5.95
CA GLY A 143 -20.71 -6.15 7.12
C GLY A 143 -19.51 -5.29 7.51
N SER A 144 -18.38 -5.94 7.84
CA SER A 144 -17.13 -5.27 8.20
C SER A 144 -16.45 -4.55 7.04
N ARG A 145 -16.82 -4.85 5.78
CA ARG A 145 -16.26 -4.16 4.61
C ARG A 145 -16.65 -2.68 4.55
N ARG A 146 -17.70 -2.25 5.26
CA ARG A 146 -18.11 -0.84 5.36
C ARG A 146 -17.03 0.09 5.95
N TYR A 147 -16.07 -0.48 6.68
CA TYR A 147 -14.97 0.26 7.28
C TYR A 147 -13.76 0.40 6.33
N GLY A 148 -13.85 -0.15 5.13
CA GLY A 148 -12.84 -0.03 4.07
C GLY A 148 -11.59 -0.90 4.28
N LEU A 149 -10.64 -0.78 3.35
CA LEU A 149 -9.41 -1.56 3.33
C LEU A 149 -8.58 -1.38 4.60
N HIS A 150 -8.46 -0.16 5.12
CA HIS A 150 -7.61 0.12 6.28
C HIS A 150 -7.98 -0.78 7.47
N TRP A 151 -9.27 -0.89 7.76
CA TRP A 151 -9.76 -1.77 8.81
C TRP A 151 -9.51 -3.25 8.51
N ALA A 152 -9.76 -3.70 7.28
CA ALA A 152 -9.52 -5.10 6.89
C ALA A 152 -8.04 -5.48 7.06
N ALA A 153 -7.12 -4.60 6.65
CA ALA A 153 -5.70 -4.81 6.83
C ALA A 153 -5.27 -4.82 8.31
N VAL A 154 -5.83 -3.94 9.15
CA VAL A 154 -5.63 -3.97 10.62
C VAL A 154 -6.08 -5.30 11.20
N TRP A 155 -7.30 -5.72 10.84
CA TRP A 155 -7.87 -6.95 11.35
C TRP A 155 -7.01 -8.16 10.96
N LEU A 156 -6.62 -8.26 9.70
CA LEU A 156 -5.79 -9.36 9.19
C LEU A 156 -4.37 -9.32 9.77
N GLU A 157 -3.81 -8.13 10.01
CA GLU A 157 -2.53 -7.93 10.70
C GLU A 157 -2.59 -8.48 12.14
N GLY A 158 -3.65 -8.16 12.88
CA GLY A 158 -3.88 -8.70 14.23
C GLY A 158 -4.01 -10.22 14.22
N ARG A 159 -4.67 -10.79 13.21
CA ARG A 159 -4.73 -12.25 13.01
C ARG A 159 -3.35 -12.86 12.77
N ALA A 160 -2.55 -12.27 11.89
CA ALA A 160 -1.19 -12.73 11.60
C ALA A 160 -0.30 -12.71 12.86
N LYS A 161 -0.43 -11.68 13.71
CA LYS A 161 0.27 -11.56 15.00
C LYS A 161 -0.28 -12.47 16.10
N GLY A 162 -1.34 -13.23 15.82
CA GLY A 162 -1.94 -14.14 16.80
C GLY A 162 -2.66 -13.40 17.94
N GLU A 163 -3.11 -12.17 17.74
CA GLU A 163 -3.86 -11.42 18.76
C GLU A 163 -5.13 -12.19 19.15
N GLN A 164 -5.29 -12.46 20.44
CA GLN A 164 -6.42 -13.20 20.98
C GLN A 164 -7.41 -12.24 21.65
N HIS A 165 -8.70 -12.47 21.43
CA HIS A 165 -9.79 -11.71 22.04
C HIS A 165 -10.79 -12.70 22.63
N ASP A 166 -10.72 -12.96 23.93
CA ASP A 166 -11.69 -13.79 24.70
C ASP A 166 -12.13 -15.12 24.05
N GLY A 167 -11.22 -15.79 23.33
CA GLY A 167 -11.51 -17.04 22.62
C GLY A 167 -12.45 -16.87 21.40
N LEU A 168 -12.57 -15.66 20.86
CA LEU A 168 -13.27 -15.36 19.60
C LEU A 168 -12.60 -16.06 18.41
N PHE A 169 -11.29 -16.30 18.49
CA PHE A 169 -10.52 -16.89 17.41
C PHE A 169 -9.77 -18.13 17.86
N SER A 170 -9.65 -19.10 16.95
CA SER A 170 -8.64 -20.15 17.06
C SER A 170 -7.29 -19.66 16.57
N SER A 171 -6.22 -20.35 16.97
CA SER A 171 -4.89 -20.14 16.42
C SER A 171 -4.86 -20.47 14.94
N LEU A 172 -4.17 -19.63 14.15
CA LEU A 172 -3.90 -19.93 12.75
C LEU A 172 -2.87 -21.06 12.66
N ASP A 173 -3.04 -21.94 11.68
CA ASP A 173 -2.00 -22.88 11.30
C ASP A 173 -0.99 -22.23 10.32
N ASP A 174 0.11 -22.93 10.07
CA ASP A 174 1.19 -22.45 9.22
C ASP A 174 0.74 -22.21 7.76
N SER A 175 -0.26 -22.96 7.29
CA SER A 175 -0.80 -22.82 5.93
C SER A 175 -1.58 -21.51 5.80
N ALA A 176 -2.44 -21.21 6.77
CA ALA A 176 -3.16 -19.94 6.81
C ALA A 176 -2.22 -18.75 6.95
N LEU A 177 -1.16 -18.85 7.77
CA LEU A 177 -0.15 -17.80 7.87
C LEU A 177 0.60 -17.57 6.55
N HIS A 178 0.97 -18.63 5.83
CA HIS A 178 1.58 -18.52 4.51
C HIS A 178 0.63 -17.88 3.50
N GLU A 179 -0.65 -18.23 3.52
CA GLU A 179 -1.66 -17.65 2.64
C GLU A 179 -1.81 -16.13 2.89
N ILE A 180 -1.94 -15.73 4.16
CA ILE A 180 -2.00 -14.30 4.53
C ILE A 180 -0.73 -13.58 4.06
N ALA A 181 0.45 -14.15 4.30
CA ALA A 181 1.72 -13.57 3.86
C ALA A 181 1.79 -13.45 2.34
N HIS A 182 1.28 -14.43 1.59
CA HIS A 182 1.27 -14.42 0.14
C HIS A 182 0.34 -13.34 -0.41
N VAL A 183 -0.90 -13.26 0.10
CA VAL A 183 -1.87 -12.23 -0.28
C VAL A 183 -1.32 -10.84 0.04
N ALA A 184 -0.84 -10.61 1.26
CA ALA A 184 -0.28 -9.33 1.68
C ALA A 184 0.90 -8.89 0.79
N ARG A 185 1.83 -9.81 0.48
CA ARG A 185 2.97 -9.52 -0.38
C ARG A 185 2.55 -9.20 -1.81
N THR A 186 1.59 -9.94 -2.36
CA THR A 186 1.10 -9.73 -3.73
C THR A 186 0.37 -8.40 -3.85
N ALA A 187 -0.53 -8.11 -2.91
CA ALA A 187 -1.21 -6.83 -2.78
C ALA A 187 -0.21 -5.68 -2.66
N ARG A 188 0.77 -5.77 -1.76
CA ARG A 188 1.81 -4.76 -1.60
C ARG A 188 2.56 -4.49 -2.90
N ARG A 189 3.02 -5.55 -3.58
CA ARG A 189 3.73 -5.40 -4.87
C ARG A 189 2.86 -4.75 -5.93
N ARG A 190 1.55 -5.02 -5.94
CA ARG A 190 0.59 -4.38 -6.85
C ARG A 190 0.48 -2.88 -6.56
N VAL A 191 0.26 -2.52 -5.29
CA VAL A 191 0.20 -1.11 -4.85
C VAL A 191 1.49 -0.37 -5.18
N GLU A 192 2.64 -0.93 -4.83
CA GLU A 192 3.95 -0.33 -5.11
C GLU A 192 4.23 -0.19 -6.62
N ARG A 193 3.74 -1.13 -7.44
CA ARG A 193 3.83 -1.03 -8.90
C ARG A 193 2.95 0.08 -9.46
N ALA A 194 1.70 0.16 -9.01
CA ALA A 194 0.74 1.17 -9.46
C ALA A 194 1.19 2.59 -9.10
N LEU A 195 1.82 2.75 -7.93
CA LEU A 195 2.45 4.00 -7.51
C LEU A 195 3.77 4.31 -8.23
N ALA A 196 4.16 3.50 -9.22
CA ALA A 196 5.46 3.56 -9.90
C ALA A 196 6.68 3.53 -8.94
N ARG A 197 6.49 3.04 -7.71
CA ARG A 197 7.55 2.86 -6.68
C ARG A 197 8.37 1.59 -6.93
N ALA A 198 7.92 0.73 -7.84
CA ALA A 198 8.58 -0.52 -8.17
C ALA A 198 9.71 -0.36 -9.20
N GLY A 199 10.95 -0.29 -8.72
CA GLY A 199 12.15 -0.57 -9.53
C GLY A 199 12.51 0.48 -10.57
N ARG A 200 11.87 1.67 -10.53
CA ARG A 200 12.14 2.73 -11.51
C ARG A 200 13.52 3.33 -11.25
N ARG A 201 14.32 3.39 -12.32
CA ARG A 201 15.56 4.17 -12.34
C ARG A 201 15.18 5.61 -12.61
N THR A 202 15.61 6.49 -11.74
CA THR A 202 15.46 7.94 -11.92
C THR A 202 16.84 8.54 -12.04
N ASP A 203 17.05 9.27 -13.13
CA ASP A 203 18.25 10.07 -13.30
C ASP A 203 18.13 11.28 -12.36
N LEU A 204 19.08 11.45 -11.45
CA LEU A 204 19.14 12.69 -10.68
C LEU A 204 19.62 13.80 -11.60
N ALA A 205 18.97 14.96 -11.51
CA ALA A 205 19.36 16.14 -12.28
C ALA A 205 20.80 16.59 -11.96
N ASP A 206 21.24 16.39 -10.71
CA ASP A 206 22.57 16.76 -10.28
C ASP A 206 23.62 15.68 -10.62
N PRO A 207 24.77 16.07 -11.17
CA PRO A 207 25.86 15.15 -11.41
C PRO A 207 26.53 14.75 -10.08
N CYS A 208 27.18 13.59 -10.09
CA CYS A 208 27.95 13.09 -8.97
C CYS A 208 28.97 14.14 -8.47
N PRO A 209 28.97 14.51 -7.17
CA PRO A 209 29.89 15.51 -6.62
C PRO A 209 31.38 15.18 -6.81
N TRP A 210 31.72 13.89 -6.94
CA TRP A 210 33.11 13.41 -6.97
C TRP A 210 33.66 13.21 -8.38
N CYS A 211 32.83 12.76 -9.33
CA CYS A 211 33.28 12.43 -10.69
C CYS A 211 32.46 13.08 -11.80
N ARG A 212 31.43 13.86 -11.45
CA ARG A 212 30.47 14.51 -12.35
C ARG A 212 29.65 13.56 -13.25
N GLY A 213 29.72 12.24 -13.02
CA GLY A 213 28.90 11.27 -13.73
C GLY A 213 27.42 11.32 -13.35
N LEU A 214 26.59 10.68 -14.17
CA LEU A 214 25.15 10.55 -13.92
C LEU A 214 24.91 9.75 -12.63
N LEU A 215 24.00 10.25 -11.80
CA LEU A 215 23.52 9.54 -10.63
C LEU A 215 22.15 8.92 -10.94
N LEU A 216 21.98 7.64 -10.62
CA LEU A 216 20.78 6.86 -10.85
C LEU A 216 20.15 6.46 -9.52
N ALA A 217 19.05 7.10 -9.12
CA ALA A 217 18.22 6.66 -8.01
C ALA A 217 17.41 5.42 -8.39
N ARG A 218 17.28 4.49 -7.44
CA ARG A 218 16.43 3.30 -7.53
C ARG A 218 15.66 3.13 -6.23
N THR A 219 14.35 3.00 -6.37
CA THR A 219 13.46 2.51 -5.32
C THR A 219 13.10 1.06 -5.64
N VAL A 220 13.20 0.18 -4.65
CA VAL A 220 12.83 -1.24 -4.82
C VAL A 220 11.65 -1.54 -3.90
N PRO A 221 10.61 -2.25 -4.39
CA PRO A 221 9.50 -2.77 -3.58
C PRO A 221 9.99 -3.46 -2.31
N GLY A 222 9.63 -2.94 -1.14
CA GLY A 222 10.09 -3.44 0.16
C GLY A 222 11.60 -3.45 0.41
N GLY A 223 12.38 -2.76 -0.41
CA GLY A 223 13.82 -2.61 -0.26
C GLY A 223 14.23 -1.19 0.11
N GLU A 224 15.47 -1.05 0.58
CA GLU A 224 16.05 0.25 0.87
C GLU A 224 16.29 1.05 -0.42
N PRO A 225 15.92 2.35 -0.47
CA PRO A 225 16.27 3.18 -1.62
C PRO A 225 17.78 3.24 -1.81
N SER A 226 18.22 3.34 -3.06
CA SER A 226 19.63 3.40 -3.38
C SER A 226 19.91 4.39 -4.51
N VAL A 227 21.08 5.02 -4.48
CA VAL A 227 21.58 5.81 -5.61
C VAL A 227 22.85 5.15 -6.12
N THR A 228 23.04 5.09 -7.43
CA THR A 228 24.22 4.49 -8.07
C THR A 228 24.88 5.50 -8.99
N CYS A 229 26.20 5.64 -8.93
CA CYS A 229 26.95 6.44 -9.89
C CYS A 229 27.22 5.65 -11.17
N ASP A 230 26.91 6.23 -12.33
CA ASP A 230 27.08 5.56 -13.62
C ASP A 230 28.56 5.48 -14.08
N THR A 231 29.46 6.27 -13.49
CA THR A 231 30.91 6.27 -13.83
C THR A 231 31.61 4.94 -13.51
N GLY A 232 31.09 4.15 -12.57
CA GLY A 232 31.73 2.90 -12.14
C GLY A 232 32.91 3.07 -11.19
N GLU A 233 33.87 2.15 -11.25
CA GLU A 233 35.04 2.07 -10.36
C GLU A 233 35.90 3.34 -10.28
N PRO A 234 36.07 4.14 -11.37
CA PRO A 234 36.85 5.39 -11.31
C PRO A 234 36.25 6.47 -10.40
N CYS A 235 35.02 6.31 -9.92
CA CYS A 235 34.40 7.27 -9.01
C CYS A 235 35.07 7.23 -7.63
N THR A 236 35.62 8.37 -7.19
CA THR A 236 36.35 8.56 -5.92
C THR A 236 35.43 8.80 -4.71
N ALA A 237 34.12 8.59 -4.86
CA ALA A 237 33.17 8.76 -3.77
C ALA A 237 33.49 7.85 -2.58
N PRO A 238 33.32 8.34 -1.33
CA PRO A 238 33.69 7.62 -0.11
C PRO A 238 32.61 6.61 0.31
N VAL A 239 32.17 5.76 -0.60
CA VAL A 239 31.19 4.67 -0.33
C VAL A 239 31.65 3.37 -0.95
N ALA A 240 31.17 2.23 -0.46
CA ALA A 240 31.57 0.93 -0.98
C ALA A 240 31.21 0.76 -2.47
N LEU A 241 32.01 -0.06 -3.16
CA LEU A 241 31.64 -0.54 -4.50
C LEU A 241 30.67 -1.71 -4.35
N ASP A 242 29.58 -1.66 -5.10
CA ASP A 242 28.66 -2.77 -5.32
C ASP A 242 28.63 -3.04 -6.83
N ARG A 243 29.06 -4.24 -7.22
CA ARG A 243 29.18 -4.69 -8.63
C ARG A 243 29.92 -3.66 -9.51
N GLY A 244 31.04 -3.15 -9.02
CA GLY A 244 31.91 -2.21 -9.75
C GLY A 244 31.38 -0.78 -9.84
N ARG A 245 30.34 -0.42 -9.08
CA ARG A 245 29.75 0.93 -9.06
C ARG A 245 29.61 1.43 -7.63
N ARG A 246 29.74 2.74 -7.42
CA ARG A 246 29.47 3.35 -6.11
C ARG A 246 27.97 3.38 -5.87
N VAL A 247 27.52 2.79 -4.77
CA VAL A 247 26.10 2.70 -4.42
C VAL A 247 25.90 3.26 -3.01
N TRP A 248 25.04 4.25 -2.87
CA TRP A 248 24.62 4.83 -1.60
C TRP A 248 23.31 4.19 -1.17
N ARG A 249 23.23 3.74 0.09
CA ARG A 249 22.01 3.18 0.71
C ARG A 249 21.92 3.68 2.16
N GLY A 250 20.70 3.78 2.69
CA GLY A 250 20.49 4.11 4.10
C GLY A 250 21.15 5.40 4.54
N ALA A 251 21.99 5.33 5.58
CA ALA A 251 22.71 6.49 6.10
C ALA A 251 23.64 7.15 5.07
N ASP A 252 24.17 6.40 4.11
CA ASP A 252 25.04 6.95 3.06
C ASP A 252 24.28 7.89 2.12
N LEU A 253 22.96 7.74 2.00
CA LEU A 253 22.13 8.68 1.21
C LEU A 253 22.13 10.08 1.83
N ALA A 254 22.13 10.19 3.15
CA ALA A 254 22.20 11.49 3.81
C ALA A 254 23.54 12.20 3.51
N ALA A 255 24.65 11.44 3.50
CA ALA A 255 25.96 11.96 3.12
C ALA A 255 26.03 12.39 1.65
N LEU A 256 25.39 11.64 0.74
CA LEU A 256 25.25 12.02 -0.66
C LEU A 256 24.49 13.34 -0.81
N TRP A 257 23.36 13.49 -0.14
CA TRP A 257 22.55 14.71 -0.20
C TRP A 257 23.32 15.94 0.30
N ALA A 258 24.02 15.83 1.43
CA ALA A 258 24.86 16.91 1.94
C ALA A 258 25.97 17.32 0.96
N ALA A 259 26.55 16.36 0.24
CA ALA A 259 27.57 16.63 -0.78
C ALA A 259 26.98 17.29 -2.03
N LEU A 260 25.78 16.89 -2.46
CA LEU A 260 25.05 17.52 -3.57
C LEU A 260 24.70 18.97 -3.24
N ASP A 261 24.16 19.24 -2.05
CA ASP A 261 23.83 20.60 -1.62
C ASP A 261 25.06 21.50 -1.53
N SER A 262 26.17 20.97 -1.01
CA SER A 262 27.46 21.67 -0.99
C SER A 262 27.98 21.97 -2.40
N ALA A 263 27.75 21.07 -3.36
CA ALA A 263 28.15 21.28 -4.75
C ALA A 263 27.28 22.32 -5.45
N ARG A 264 25.97 22.33 -5.18
CA ARG A 264 25.03 23.36 -5.67
C ARG A 264 25.39 24.74 -5.15
N ALA A 265 25.69 24.85 -3.85
CA ALA A 265 26.09 26.11 -3.22
C ALA A 265 27.39 26.69 -3.77
N LYS A 266 28.28 25.84 -4.33
CA LYS A 266 29.52 26.29 -5.00
C LYS A 266 29.31 26.68 -6.47
N ALA A 267 28.21 26.25 -7.08
CA ALA A 267 27.88 26.52 -8.48
C ALA A 267 26.97 27.75 -8.66
N ALA A 268 26.33 28.21 -7.58
CA ALA A 268 25.60 29.47 -7.48
C ALA A 268 26.55 30.64 -7.19
#